data_AF-A0A372R238-F1
#
_entry.id   AF-A0A372R238-F1
#
_cell.length_a   1.000
_cell.length_b   1.000
_cell.length_c   1.000
_cell.angle_alpha   90.00
_cell.angle_beta   90.00
_cell.angle_gamma   90.00
#
_symmetry.space_group_name_H-M   'P 1'
#
loop_
_entity.id
_entity.type
_entity.pdbx_description
1 polymer ?
#
loop_
_entity_poly.entity_id
_entity_poly.type
_entity_poly.pdbx_seq_one_letter_code
_entity_poly.pdbx_strand_id
1 'polypeptide(L)' 'MDIRAIGPLKTNTVLQYDSNYQNVIKWGNPALAQRQSRRRNIPQNEKPPLPSQLSYEKAISDYLRELGKTNKQIKLT' A
#
# COMPACT_ATOMS: atom_id res chain seq x y z
N MET A 1 19.13 13.31 16.01
CA MET A 1 18.56 11.97 15.73
C MET A 1 19.54 11.24 14.83
N ASP A 2 20.05 10.09 15.25
CA ASP A 2 21.01 9.31 14.48
C ASP A 2 20.26 8.46 13.43
N ILE A 3 20.50 8.73 12.15
CA ILE A 3 19.88 8.04 11.01
C ILE A 3 20.31 6.57 10.90
N ARG A 4 21.36 6.16 11.63
CA ARG A 4 21.89 4.79 11.62
C ARG A 4 21.11 3.82 12.51
N ALA A 5 20.33 4.33 13.48
CA ALA A 5 19.46 3.53 14.33
C ALA A 5 18.13 3.14 13.65
N ILE A 6 17.76 3.85 12.57
CA ILE A 6 16.56 3.59 11.80
C ILE A 6 16.96 2.59 10.69
N GLY A 7 16.64 1.31 10.89
CA GLY A 7 16.80 0.30 9.85
C GLY A 7 16.09 0.72 8.54
N PRO A 8 16.35 0.04 7.40
CA PRO A 8 15.83 0.47 6.10
C PRO A 8 14.33 0.75 6.14
N LEU A 9 13.94 1.98 5.82
CA LEU A 9 12.55 2.42 5.73
C LEU A 9 11.84 1.63 4.62
N LYS A 10 11.10 0.60 5.01
CA LYS A 10 10.23 -0.14 4.09
C LYS A 10 8.90 0.58 4.01
N THR A 11 8.57 1.09 2.83
CA THR A 11 7.24 1.64 2.56
C THR A 11 6.26 0.50 2.28
N ASN A 12 5.15 0.49 3.00
CA ASN A 12 4.03 -0.38 2.71
C ASN A 12 3.41 0.02 1.37
N THR A 13 3.26 -0.91 0.43
CA THR A 13 2.81 -0.61 -0.95
C THR A 13 1.42 -1.15 -1.28
N VAL A 14 0.74 -1.82 -0.35
CA VAL A 14 -0.49 -2.57 -0.63
C VAL A 14 -1.64 -2.08 0.23
N LEU A 15 -2.79 -1.84 -0.41
CA LEU A 15 -4.08 -1.58 0.22
C LEU A 15 -5.00 -2.77 -0.01
N GLN A 16 -5.64 -3.25 1.04
CA GLN A 16 -6.77 -4.18 0.93
C GLN A 16 -8.04 -3.42 1.26
N TYR A 17 -9.02 -3.49 0.36
CA TYR A 17 -10.34 -2.89 0.53
C TYR A 17 -11.37 -3.90 1.07
N ASP A 18 -12.49 -3.38 1.57
CA ASP A 18 -13.74 -4.13 1.65
C ASP A 18 -14.28 -4.49 0.26
N SER A 19 -15.29 -5.37 0.20
CA SER A 19 -15.88 -5.84 -1.07
C SER A 19 -16.49 -4.73 -1.92
N ASN A 20 -16.79 -3.57 -1.32
CA ASN A 20 -17.43 -2.44 -1.98
C ASN A 20 -16.42 -1.35 -2.38
N TYR A 21 -15.13 -1.58 -2.15
CA TYR A 21 -14.04 -0.62 -2.37
C TYR A 21 -14.21 0.73 -1.65
N GLN A 22 -15.00 0.76 -0.58
CA GLN A 22 -15.27 1.98 0.18
C GLN A 22 -14.16 2.23 1.20
N ASN A 23 -13.85 1.23 2.02
CA ASN A 23 -12.89 1.36 3.11
C ASN A 23 -11.66 0.47 2.91
N VAL A 24 -10.51 0.99 3.31
CA VAL A 24 -9.27 0.20 3.43
C VAL A 24 -9.35 -0.57 4.74
N ILE A 25 -9.32 -1.89 4.66
CA ILE A 25 -9.40 -2.80 5.81
C ILE A 25 -8.02 -3.30 6.26
N LYS A 26 -7.03 -3.34 5.37
CA LYS A 26 -5.63 -3.65 5.72
C LYS A 26 -4.66 -2.82 4.91
N TRP A 27 -3.50 -2.55 5.52
CA TRP A 27 -2.41 -1.74 4.97
C TRP A 27 -1.09 -2.49 5.05
N GLY A 28 -0.29 -2.50 3.99
CA GLY A 28 1.06 -3.05 3.99
C GLY A 28 1.12 -4.58 3.98
N ASN A 29 2.01 -5.16 4.78
CA ASN A 29 2.23 -6.60 4.81
C ASN A 29 0.94 -7.41 5.13
N PRO A 30 0.08 -7.02 6.10
CA PRO A 30 -1.21 -7.68 6.34
C PRO A 30 -2.16 -7.70 5.13
N ALA A 31 -2.01 -6.78 4.18
CA ALA A 31 -2.82 -6.68 2.97
C ALA A 31 -2.31 -7.58 1.82
N LEU A 32 -1.15 -8.24 1.97
CA LEU A 32 -0.64 -9.16 0.97
C LEU A 32 -1.44 -10.46 0.99
N ALA A 33 -2.25 -10.68 -0.06
CA ALA A 33 -3.02 -11.91 -0.23
C ALA A 33 -2.14 -13.14 -0.55
N GLN A 34 -0.98 -12.94 -1.18
CA GLN A 34 -0.07 -14.02 -1.57
C GLN A 34 1.38 -13.52 -1.58
N ARG A 35 2.33 -14.43 -1.30
CA ARG A 35 3.76 -14.18 -1.46
C ARG A 35 4.05 -13.86 -2.94
N GLN A 36 4.54 -12.66 -3.21
CA GLN A 36 4.90 -12.25 -4.56
C GLN A 36 5.97 -13.21 -5.13
N SER A 37 5.62 -13.96 -6.17
CA SER A 37 6.59 -14.62 -7.03
C SER A 37 7.57 -13.56 -7.54
N ARG A 38 8.87 -13.87 -7.61
CA ARG A 38 9.89 -12.94 -8.11
C ARG A 38 9.42 -12.34 -9.45
N ARG A 39 9.52 -11.01 -9.54
CA ARG A 39 8.89 -10.14 -10.54
C ARG A 39 9.05 -10.69 -11.97
N ARG A 40 7.94 -10.99 -12.64
CA ARG A 40 7.86 -10.89 -14.10
C ARG A 40 7.72 -9.40 -14.41
N ASN A 41 8.61 -8.84 -15.23
CA ASN A 41 8.37 -7.53 -15.83
C ASN A 41 7.24 -7.70 -16.85
N ILE A 42 6.00 -7.56 -16.37
CA ILE A 42 4.84 -7.52 -17.25
C ILE A 42 4.80 -6.16 -17.95
N PRO A 43 4.66 -6.15 -19.30
CA PRO A 43 4.39 -4.95 -20.08
C PRO A 43 3.23 -4.12 -19.50
N GLN A 44 3.26 -2.79 -19.71
CA GLN A 44 2.25 -1.88 -19.15
C GLN A 44 0.83 -2.22 -19.62
N ASN A 45 0.67 -2.70 -20.85
CA ASN A 45 -0.60 -3.14 -21.42
C ASN A 45 -1.11 -4.48 -20.85
N GLU A 46 -0.24 -5.25 -20.19
CA GLU A 46 -0.59 -6.52 -19.53
C GLU A 46 -0.85 -6.34 -18.02
N LYS A 47 -0.61 -5.14 -17.47
CA LYS A 47 -0.96 -4.87 -16.07
C LYS A 47 -2.48 -4.90 -15.92
N PRO A 48 -3.00 -5.62 -14.92
CA PRO A 48 -4.44 -5.65 -14.70
C PRO A 48 -4.93 -4.22 -14.37
N PRO A 49 -6.08 -3.81 -14.93
CA PRO A 49 -6.70 -2.54 -14.57
C PRO A 49 -7.19 -2.59 -13.12
N LEU A 50 -7.49 -1.42 -12.56
CA LEU A 50 -8.20 -1.35 -11.28
C LEU A 50 -9.62 -1.92 -11.41
N PRO A 51 -10.20 -2.42 -10.30
CA PRO A 51 -11.62 -2.74 -10.23
C PRO A 51 -12.47 -1.55 -10.69
N SER A 52 -13.55 -1.79 -11.43
CA SER A 52 -14.37 -0.72 -12.03
C SER A 52 -15.02 0.20 -10.99
N GLN A 53 -15.22 -0.26 -9.76
CA GLN A 53 -15.76 0.51 -8.65
C GLN A 53 -14.71 1.38 -7.94
N LEU A 54 -13.42 1.23 -8.28
CA LEU A 54 -12.32 1.93 -7.63
C LEU A 54 -11.58 2.82 -8.64
N SER A 55 -11.71 4.14 -8.47
CA SER A 55 -10.95 5.10 -9.28
C SER A 55 -9.49 5.20 -8.82
N TYR A 56 -8.61 5.57 -9.75
CA TYR A 56 -7.20 5.86 -9.43
C TYR A 56 -7.07 6.97 -8.38
N GLU A 57 -7.85 8.05 -8.50
CA GLU A 57 -7.84 9.16 -7.54
C GLU A 57 -8.16 8.69 -6.12
N LYS A 58 -9.17 7.82 -5.97
CA LYS A 58 -9.53 7.25 -4.67
C LYS A 58 -8.41 6.37 -4.13
N ALA A 59 -7.87 5.46 -4.95
CA ALA A 59 -6.79 4.57 -4.55
C ALA A 59 -5.53 5.34 -4.10
N ILE A 60 -5.16 6.39 -4.84
CA ILE A 60 -4.00 7.24 -4.52
C ILE A 60 -4.26 8.03 -3.23
N SER A 61 -5.44 8.62 -3.08
CA SER A 61 -5.80 9.38 -1.88
C SER A 61 -5.82 8.50 -0.63
N ASP A 62 -6.41 7.30 -0.72
CA ASP A 62 -6.42 6.32 0.35
C ASP A 62 -5.00 5.89 0.74
N TYR A 63 -4.12 5.67 -0.24
CA TYR A 63 -2.71 5.33 0.00
C TYR A 63 -1.98 6.41 0.80
N LEU A 64 -2.11 7.66 0.38
CA LEU A 64 -1.48 8.80 1.08
C LEU A 64 -2.04 8.96 2.50
N ARG A 65 -3.33 8.68 2.71
CA ARG A 65 -3.94 8.70 4.04
C ARG A 65 -3.31 7.65 4.96
N GLU A 66 -3.16 6.40 4.51
CA GLU A 66 -2.56 5.33 5.34
C GLU A 66 -1.06 5.56 5.60
N LEU A 67 -0.33 6.10 4.62
CA LEU A 67 1.04 6.59 4.84
C LEU A 67 1.12 7.63 5.95
N GLY A 68 0.21 8.62 5.92
CA GLY A 68 0.14 9.67 6.93
C GLY A 68 -0.11 9.15 8.35
N LYS A 69 -0.89 8.08 8.50
CA LYS A 69 -1.12 7.41 9.79
C LYS A 69 0.15 6.73 10.32
N THR A 70 0.85 6.01 9.44
CA THR A 70 2.08 5.26 9.80
C THR A 70 3.17 6.22 10.32
N ASN A 71 3.30 7.39 9.70
CA ASN A 71 4.27 8.41 10.11
C ASN A 71 3.99 9.02 11.49
N LYS A 72 2.72 9.06 11.93
CA LYS A 72 2.37 9.50 13.29
C LYS A 72 2.78 8.45 14.34
N GLN A 73 2.62 7.17 14.03
CA GLN A 73 2.98 6.08 14.94
C GLN A 73 4.50 5.96 15.14
N ILE A 74 5.29 6.14 14.07
CA ILE A 74 6.77 6.16 14.14
C ILE A 74 7.30 7.32 15.00
N LYS A 75 6.59 8.45 15.07
CA LYS A 75 6.99 9.59 15.92
C LYS A 75 6.65 9.42 17.41
N LEU A 76 5.78 8.47 17.75
CA LEU A 76 5.26 8.24 19.11
C LEU A 76 5.93 7.03 19.81
N THR A 77 6.79 6.30 19.10
CA THR A 77 7.53 5.13 19.58
C THR A 77 9.02 5.46 19.58
#